data_AF-G9NLS6-F1
#
_entry.id   AF-G9NLS6-F1
#
_cell.length_a   1.000
_cell.length_b   1.000
_cell.length_c   1.000
_cell.angle_alpha   90.00
_cell.angle_beta   90.00
_cell.angle_gamma   90.00
#
_symmetry.space_group_name_H-M   'P 1'
#
loop_
_entity.id
_entity.type
_entity.pdbx_description
1 polymer ?
#
loop_
_entity_poly.entity_id
_entity_poly.type
_entity_poly.pdbx_seq_one_letter_code
_entity_poly.pdbx_strand_id
1 'polypeptide(L)'
;MRLINTKTLKLEEFEDGWIPPYAILSHTWGSDSQELTFADVRKGIDGINDKQKQIGLAKFRKCCEQAQVDSIGYAWIDTCCIDKTNLVELGEAINSMFRWYSLAIICYAYLSDVPAGDDSSVLGSKFRTSRWFTRGWTLQELLAPRHLRFYNAVWHIIGTKGSKCTVVQEITHVPRQILLGIAKLHTESVAQRMSWAAQRETKRAEDLAYCLLGIFGITMPMIYGEGGREAFFRLQEQIMRTTRDDSILAWGLNNESSMSNFQLFIGEDTFIHGDILAASPSDFADSGQIVAREQTTNPLHSLDIYGGTLRAYLPLVTIDSGETLGLLSCGPKS
;
A
#
# COMPACT_ATOMS: atom_id res chain seq x y z
N MET A 1 -11.55 -15.44 10.02
CA MET A 1 -10.89 -15.45 8.68
C MET A 1 -11.32 -16.69 7.91
N ARG A 2 -11.54 -16.61 6.59
CA ARG A 2 -11.78 -17.78 5.74
C ARG A 2 -10.55 -18.16 4.93
N LEU A 3 -10.25 -19.45 4.85
CA LEU A 3 -9.15 -20.00 4.07
C LEU A 3 -9.65 -21.07 3.11
N ILE A 4 -8.92 -21.27 2.03
CA ILE A 4 -9.14 -22.35 1.07
C ILE A 4 -8.34 -23.56 1.55
N ASN A 5 -9.01 -24.69 1.78
CA ASN A 5 -8.31 -25.95 1.97
C ASN A 5 -7.71 -26.38 0.63
N THR A 6 -6.39 -26.48 0.57
CA THR A 6 -5.67 -26.71 -0.69
C THR A 6 -5.98 -28.07 -1.32
N LYS A 7 -6.42 -29.07 -0.54
CA LYS A 7 -6.76 -30.41 -1.03
C LYS A 7 -8.20 -30.51 -1.49
N THR A 8 -9.14 -29.98 -0.71
CA THR A 8 -10.58 -30.07 -1.02
C THR A 8 -11.07 -28.92 -1.90
N LEU A 9 -10.28 -27.85 -2.01
CA LEU A 9 -10.58 -26.62 -2.74
C LEU A 9 -11.85 -25.90 -2.26
N LYS A 10 -12.25 -26.18 -1.00
CA LYS A 10 -13.40 -25.57 -0.33
C LYS A 10 -12.94 -24.50 0.66
N LEU A 11 -13.83 -23.55 0.92
CA LEU A 11 -13.64 -22.55 1.96
C LEU A 11 -13.95 -23.15 3.34
N GLU A 12 -13.06 -22.90 4.29
CA GLU A 12 -13.18 -23.22 5.70
C GLU A 12 -13.03 -21.92 6.51
N GLU A 13 -13.81 -21.79 7.58
CA GLU A 13 -13.84 -20.61 8.44
C GLU A 13 -13.11 -20.88 9.75
N PHE A 14 -12.30 -19.91 10.17
CA PHE A 14 -11.47 -19.99 11.36
C PHE A 14 -11.68 -18.75 12.22
N GLU A 15 -11.84 -18.96 13.52
CA GLU A 15 -11.85 -17.90 14.51
C GLU A 15 -10.44 -17.31 14.71
N ASP A 16 -10.39 -16.06 15.15
CA ASP A 16 -9.13 -15.41 15.49
C ASP A 16 -8.43 -16.18 16.62
N GLY A 17 -7.11 -16.38 16.47
CA GLY A 17 -6.30 -17.19 17.39
C GLY A 17 -6.18 -18.68 17.02
N TRP A 18 -7.04 -19.19 16.13
CA TRP A 18 -7.04 -20.59 15.66
C TRP A 18 -6.81 -20.71 14.14
N ILE A 19 -6.20 -19.70 13.54
CA ILE A 19 -5.90 -19.65 12.11
C ILE A 19 -4.71 -20.59 11.82
N PRO A 20 -4.87 -21.65 11.02
CA PRO A 20 -3.79 -22.57 10.68
C PRO A 20 -2.77 -21.87 9.77
N PRO A 21 -1.52 -22.39 9.65
CA PRO A 21 -0.55 -21.87 8.69
C PRO A 21 -1.10 -21.89 7.26
N TYR A 22 -0.94 -20.77 6.54
CA TYR A 22 -1.47 -20.58 5.20
C TYR A 22 -0.50 -19.85 4.27
N ALA A 23 -0.66 -20.09 2.98
CA ALA A 23 -0.07 -19.30 1.90
C ALA A 23 -1.05 -18.20 1.50
N ILE A 24 -0.55 -17.07 1.00
CA ILE A 24 -1.39 -15.95 0.56
C ILE A 24 -1.04 -15.55 -0.88
N LEU A 25 -2.04 -15.29 -1.71
CA LEU A 25 -1.84 -14.86 -3.09
C LEU A 25 -1.91 -13.34 -3.20
N SER A 26 -0.82 -12.73 -3.64
CA SER A 26 -0.79 -11.36 -4.12
C SER A 26 -0.84 -11.35 -5.64
N HIS A 27 -1.81 -10.66 -6.23
CA HIS A 27 -1.97 -10.61 -7.68
C HIS A 27 -2.72 -9.34 -8.12
N THR A 28 -2.57 -8.97 -9.38
CA THR A 28 -3.43 -7.94 -9.98
C THR A 28 -4.66 -8.58 -10.60
N TRP A 29 -5.84 -8.05 -10.27
CA TRP A 29 -7.10 -8.54 -10.81
C TRP A 29 -7.18 -8.27 -12.32
N GLY A 30 -7.77 -9.22 -13.05
CA GLY A 30 -8.28 -8.99 -14.40
C GLY A 30 -9.59 -8.19 -14.36
N SER A 31 -10.47 -8.41 -15.33
CA SER A 31 -11.85 -7.92 -15.19
C SER A 31 -12.57 -8.66 -14.05
N ASP A 32 -13.53 -8.01 -13.40
CA ASP A 32 -14.27 -8.63 -12.28
C ASP A 32 -14.95 -9.95 -12.69
N SER A 33 -15.34 -10.07 -13.96
CA SER A 33 -15.92 -11.31 -14.52
C SER A 33 -14.92 -12.45 -14.72
N GLN A 34 -13.62 -12.17 -14.67
CA GLN A 34 -12.55 -13.16 -14.81
C GLN A 34 -12.10 -13.74 -13.47
N GLU A 35 -12.30 -13.02 -12.38
CA GLU A 35 -11.90 -13.46 -11.04
C GLU A 35 -12.95 -14.38 -10.41
N LEU A 36 -12.50 -15.33 -9.59
CA LEU A 36 -13.42 -16.12 -8.78
C LEU A 36 -13.92 -15.27 -7.60
N THR A 37 -15.22 -15.35 -7.35
CA THR A 37 -15.85 -14.72 -6.20
C THR A 37 -16.03 -15.72 -5.05
N PHE A 38 -16.33 -15.21 -3.86
CA PHE A 38 -16.74 -16.03 -2.72
C PHE A 38 -17.88 -17.00 -3.08
N ALA A 39 -18.90 -16.50 -3.79
CA ALA A 39 -20.05 -17.30 -4.19
C ALA A 39 -19.69 -18.43 -5.16
N ASP A 40 -18.70 -18.23 -6.03
CA ASP A 40 -18.24 -19.26 -6.96
C ASP A 40 -17.60 -20.43 -6.23
N VAL A 41 -16.65 -20.13 -5.32
CA VAL A 41 -15.95 -21.17 -4.56
C VAL A 41 -16.90 -21.87 -3.58
N ARG A 42 -17.85 -21.13 -2.99
CA ARG A 42 -18.88 -21.71 -2.10
C ARG A 42 -19.81 -22.70 -2.81
N LYS A 43 -20.18 -22.43 -4.07
CA LYS A 43 -20.99 -23.34 -4.89
C LYS A 43 -20.20 -24.58 -5.35
N GLY A 44 -18.87 -24.48 -5.37
CA GLY A 44 -17.97 -25.54 -5.81
C GLY A 44 -17.38 -25.22 -7.18
N ILE A 45 -16.05 -25.30 -7.28
CA ILE A 45 -15.30 -24.89 -8.47
C ILE A 45 -15.46 -25.83 -9.67
N ASP A 46 -15.82 -27.09 -9.45
CA ASP A 46 -15.93 -28.10 -10.51
C ASP A 46 -17.13 -27.85 -11.45
N GLY A 47 -18.11 -27.08 -11.00
CA GLY A 47 -19.26 -26.66 -11.81
C GLY A 47 -19.02 -25.40 -12.65
N ILE A 48 -17.83 -24.78 -12.59
CA ILE A 48 -17.56 -23.52 -13.27
C ILE A 48 -17.23 -23.77 -14.76
N ASN A 49 -18.27 -23.69 -15.59
CA ASN A 49 -18.18 -23.77 -17.05
C ASN A 49 -18.09 -22.39 -17.73
N ASP A 50 -18.11 -21.30 -16.95
CA ASP A 50 -17.98 -19.95 -17.48
C ASP A 50 -16.58 -19.74 -18.06
N LYS A 51 -16.52 -19.45 -19.37
CA LYS A 51 -15.28 -19.18 -20.09
C LYS A 51 -14.56 -17.93 -19.55
N GLN A 52 -15.30 -16.95 -19.03
CA GLN A 52 -14.70 -15.72 -18.50
C GLN A 52 -13.89 -16.01 -17.23
N LYS A 53 -14.37 -16.91 -16.37
CA LYS A 53 -13.75 -17.25 -15.08
C LYS A 53 -12.56 -18.20 -15.15
N GLN A 54 -12.18 -18.68 -16.34
CA GLN A 54 -11.09 -19.64 -16.48
C GLN A 54 -9.74 -19.07 -16.02
N ILE A 55 -9.53 -17.75 -16.16
CA ILE A 55 -8.32 -17.07 -15.69
C ILE A 55 -8.24 -17.09 -14.16
N GLY A 56 -9.30 -16.65 -13.47
CA GLY A 56 -9.38 -16.70 -12.01
C GLY A 56 -9.29 -18.13 -11.46
N LEU A 57 -9.94 -19.09 -12.14
CA LEU A 57 -9.86 -20.51 -11.79
C LEU A 57 -8.45 -21.07 -11.91
N ALA A 58 -7.71 -20.68 -12.97
CA ALA A 58 -6.31 -21.07 -13.13
C ALA A 58 -5.44 -20.48 -12.01
N LYS A 59 -5.60 -19.20 -11.67
CA LYS A 59 -4.88 -18.57 -10.54
C LYS A 59 -5.17 -19.29 -9.22
N PHE A 60 -6.43 -19.58 -8.95
CA PHE A 60 -6.89 -20.27 -7.75
C PHE A 60 -6.26 -21.67 -7.64
N ARG A 61 -6.35 -22.48 -8.69
CA ARG A 61 -5.80 -23.84 -8.72
C ARG A 61 -4.29 -23.83 -8.54
N LYS A 62 -3.59 -22.97 -9.29
CA LYS A 62 -2.13 -22.86 -9.21
C LYS A 62 -1.64 -22.38 -7.85
N CYS A 63 -2.36 -21.45 -7.21
CA CYS A 63 -2.07 -21.05 -5.83
C CYS A 63 -2.17 -22.24 -4.86
N CYS A 64 -3.24 -23.04 -4.97
CA CYS A 64 -3.43 -24.21 -4.11
C CYS A 64 -2.39 -25.31 -4.41
N GLU A 65 -2.11 -25.59 -5.68
CA GLU A 65 -1.06 -26.53 -6.11
C GLU A 65 0.31 -26.12 -5.55
N GLN A 66 0.68 -24.84 -5.69
CA GLN A 66 1.95 -24.34 -5.17
C GLN A 66 2.01 -24.40 -3.64
N ALA A 67 0.91 -24.09 -2.95
CA ALA A 67 0.82 -24.26 -1.50
C ALA A 67 1.03 -25.71 -1.07
N GLN A 68 0.46 -26.69 -1.79
CA GLN A 68 0.70 -28.11 -1.52
C GLN A 68 2.17 -28.51 -1.76
N VAL A 69 2.80 -28.01 -2.82
CA VAL A 69 4.24 -28.23 -3.08
C VAL A 69 5.09 -27.71 -1.92
N ASP A 70 4.72 -26.57 -1.35
CA ASP A 70 5.37 -26.00 -0.16
C ASP A 70 4.89 -26.63 1.16
N SER A 71 4.10 -27.71 1.11
CA SER A 71 3.55 -28.43 2.28
C SER A 71 2.64 -27.58 3.18
N ILE A 72 1.89 -26.65 2.59
CA ILE A 72 0.96 -25.76 3.28
C ILE A 72 -0.47 -26.19 2.98
N GLY A 73 -1.23 -26.51 4.03
CA GLY A 73 -2.59 -27.05 3.90
C GLY A 73 -3.65 -26.04 3.46
N TYR A 74 -3.39 -24.75 3.67
CA TYR A 74 -4.36 -23.67 3.43
C TYR A 74 -3.80 -22.55 2.56
N ALA A 75 -4.68 -21.94 1.77
CA ALA A 75 -4.37 -20.76 0.96
C ALA A 75 -5.40 -19.65 1.22
N TRP A 76 -5.01 -18.40 0.99
CA TRP A 76 -5.90 -17.24 1.02
C TRP A 76 -5.78 -16.43 -0.26
N ILE A 77 -6.94 -16.07 -0.81
CA ILE A 77 -7.07 -15.23 -2.01
C ILE A 77 -8.20 -14.23 -1.75
N ASP A 78 -7.90 -12.94 -1.80
CA ASP A 78 -8.80 -11.83 -1.48
C ASP A 78 -10.11 -11.84 -2.29
N THR A 79 -10.06 -12.30 -3.55
CA THR A 79 -11.23 -12.33 -4.44
C THR A 79 -12.30 -13.33 -4.01
N CYS A 80 -11.93 -14.42 -3.35
CA CYS A 80 -12.87 -15.48 -2.98
C CYS A 80 -12.89 -15.86 -1.50
N CYS A 81 -11.92 -15.44 -0.69
CA CYS A 81 -11.94 -15.60 0.77
C CYS A 81 -12.75 -14.50 1.47
N ILE A 82 -12.96 -13.35 0.81
CA ILE A 82 -13.77 -12.23 1.32
C ILE A 82 -15.12 -12.19 0.59
N ASP A 83 -16.21 -12.06 1.34
CA ASP A 83 -17.53 -11.85 0.78
C ASP A 83 -17.72 -10.35 0.56
N LYS A 84 -17.32 -9.89 -0.62
CA LYS A 84 -17.39 -8.48 -1.00
C LYS A 84 -18.82 -7.93 -1.08
N THR A 85 -19.85 -8.79 -0.96
CA THR A 85 -21.26 -8.37 -0.86
C THR A 85 -21.68 -8.02 0.56
N ASN A 86 -20.94 -8.50 1.57
CA ASN A 86 -21.10 -8.13 2.96
C ASN A 86 -20.16 -6.97 3.30
N LEU A 87 -20.71 -5.75 3.38
CA LEU A 87 -19.92 -4.53 3.63
C LEU A 87 -19.26 -4.50 5.01
N VAL A 88 -19.84 -5.18 6.01
CA VAL A 88 -19.23 -5.31 7.34
C VAL A 88 -17.97 -6.14 7.24
N GLU A 89 -18.09 -7.33 6.63
CA GLU A 89 -16.95 -8.22 6.41
C GLU A 89 -15.87 -7.57 5.53
N LEU A 90 -16.27 -6.86 4.47
CA LEU A 90 -15.33 -6.14 3.61
C LEU A 90 -14.55 -5.07 4.40
N GLY A 91 -15.22 -4.33 5.28
CA GLY A 91 -14.57 -3.33 6.13
C GLY A 91 -13.60 -3.95 7.14
N GLU A 92 -13.98 -5.06 7.77
CA GLU A 92 -13.11 -5.83 8.67
C GLU A 92 -11.89 -6.40 7.93
N ALA A 93 -12.11 -6.91 6.71
CA ALA A 93 -11.08 -7.47 5.87
C ALA A 93 -10.05 -6.42 5.45
N ILE A 94 -10.48 -5.25 4.99
CA ILE A 94 -9.57 -4.16 4.60
C ILE A 94 -8.70 -3.72 5.78
N ASN A 95 -9.29 -3.53 6.97
CA ASN A 95 -8.53 -3.19 8.17
C ASN A 95 -7.59 -4.31 8.66
N SER A 96 -7.82 -5.56 8.23
CA SER A 96 -7.04 -6.73 8.62
C SER A 96 -6.02 -7.19 7.58
N MET A 97 -6.12 -6.72 6.32
CA MET A 97 -5.33 -7.23 5.19
C MET A 97 -3.82 -7.25 5.48
N PHE A 98 -3.25 -6.15 5.95
CA PHE A 98 -1.82 -6.09 6.27
C PHE A 98 -1.42 -7.15 7.30
N ARG A 99 -2.26 -7.36 8.32
CA ARG A 99 -2.04 -8.40 9.35
C ARG A 99 -2.14 -9.80 8.77
N TRP A 100 -3.07 -10.05 7.85
CA TRP A 100 -3.17 -11.34 7.18
C TRP A 100 -1.95 -11.61 6.29
N TYR A 101 -1.49 -10.62 5.52
CA TYR A 101 -0.26 -10.75 4.75
C TYR A 101 0.98 -10.95 5.62
N SER A 102 1.07 -10.32 6.80
CA SER A 102 2.21 -10.50 7.70
C SER A 102 2.24 -11.83 8.43
N LEU A 103 1.08 -12.43 8.69
CA LEU A 103 0.94 -13.74 9.36
C LEU A 103 1.01 -14.93 8.40
N ALA A 104 0.86 -14.72 7.09
CA ALA A 104 1.03 -15.76 6.10
C ALA A 104 2.45 -16.35 6.14
N ILE A 105 2.56 -17.68 6.00
CA ILE A 105 3.85 -18.37 5.95
C ILE A 105 4.64 -17.94 4.72
N ILE A 106 3.94 -17.73 3.60
CA ILE A 106 4.51 -17.29 2.34
C ILE A 106 3.48 -16.52 1.52
N CYS A 107 3.94 -15.45 0.88
CA CYS A 107 3.20 -14.73 -0.14
C CYS A 107 3.69 -15.16 -1.53
N TYR A 108 2.76 -15.59 -2.37
CA TYR A 108 3.01 -15.80 -3.80
C TYR A 108 2.59 -14.52 -4.54
N ALA A 109 3.57 -13.75 -5.01
CA ALA A 109 3.32 -12.60 -5.86
C ALA A 109 3.26 -13.07 -7.32
N TYR A 110 2.05 -13.21 -7.85
CA TYR A 110 1.81 -13.67 -9.22
C TYR A 110 1.70 -12.47 -10.18
N LEU A 111 2.68 -12.36 -11.08
CA LEU A 111 2.80 -11.29 -12.07
C LEU A 111 2.34 -11.82 -13.43
N SER A 112 1.05 -11.64 -13.72
CA SER A 112 0.41 -12.18 -14.92
C SER A 112 0.91 -11.60 -16.25
N ASP A 113 1.62 -10.47 -16.20
CA ASP A 113 2.15 -9.74 -17.35
C ASP A 113 3.65 -9.95 -17.58
N VAL A 114 4.28 -10.83 -16.78
CA VAL A 114 5.70 -11.20 -16.93
C VAL A 114 5.80 -12.54 -17.64
N PRO A 115 6.44 -12.63 -18.83
CA PRO A 115 6.60 -13.90 -19.54
C PRO A 115 7.70 -14.78 -18.92
N ALA A 116 7.73 -16.05 -19.33
CA ALA A 116 8.84 -16.94 -19.00
C ALA A 116 10.14 -16.47 -19.66
N GLY A 117 11.25 -16.56 -18.93
CA GLY A 117 12.57 -16.14 -19.41
C GLY A 117 12.84 -14.64 -19.37
N ASP A 118 11.92 -13.81 -18.83
CA ASP A 118 12.20 -12.38 -18.59
C ASP A 118 13.36 -12.21 -17.60
N ASP A 119 14.38 -11.46 -18.00
CA ASP A 119 15.49 -11.11 -17.13
C ASP A 119 15.18 -9.82 -16.38
N SER A 120 14.78 -9.95 -15.12
CA SER A 120 14.48 -8.83 -14.21
C SER A 120 15.64 -7.84 -14.02
N SER A 121 16.89 -8.23 -14.33
CA SER A 121 18.04 -7.34 -14.17
C SER A 121 18.10 -6.26 -15.24
N VAL A 122 17.57 -6.55 -16.44
CA VAL A 122 17.60 -5.67 -17.61
C VAL A 122 16.65 -4.50 -17.44
N LEU A 123 17.09 -3.29 -17.80
CA LEU A 123 16.24 -2.10 -17.82
C LEU A 123 15.10 -2.29 -18.84
N GLY A 124 13.87 -1.97 -18.43
CA GLY A 124 12.68 -2.15 -19.27
C GLY A 124 12.15 -3.59 -19.37
N SER A 125 12.68 -4.53 -18.58
CA SER A 125 12.12 -5.89 -18.52
C SER A 125 10.65 -5.87 -18.07
N LYS A 126 9.90 -6.91 -18.42
CA LYS A 126 8.48 -7.01 -18.04
C LYS A 126 8.29 -7.11 -16.54
N PHE A 127 9.24 -7.72 -15.82
CA PHE A 127 9.25 -7.66 -14.36
C PHE A 127 9.28 -6.22 -13.85
N ARG A 128 10.21 -5.38 -14.36
CA ARG A 128 10.36 -3.99 -13.90
C ARG A 128 9.15 -3.12 -14.21
N THR A 129 8.52 -3.34 -15.37
CA THR A 129 7.34 -2.58 -15.79
C THR A 129 6.02 -3.27 -15.43
N SER A 130 6.04 -4.31 -14.59
CA SER A 130 4.84 -5.06 -14.27
C SER A 130 3.84 -4.16 -13.55
N ARG A 131 2.56 -4.30 -13.95
CA ARG A 131 1.44 -3.63 -13.30
C ARG A 131 1.30 -3.97 -11.81
N TRP A 132 1.93 -5.06 -11.38
CA TRP A 132 1.97 -5.42 -9.96
C TRP A 132 2.68 -4.35 -9.14
N PHE A 133 3.71 -3.68 -9.66
CA PHE A 133 4.41 -2.63 -8.91
C PHE A 133 3.65 -1.30 -8.85
N THR A 134 2.70 -1.07 -9.77
CA THR A 134 1.89 0.16 -9.83
C THR A 134 0.50 0.00 -9.21
N ARG A 135 0.11 -1.20 -8.76
CA ARG A 135 -1.18 -1.40 -8.07
C ARG A 135 -1.10 -0.91 -6.62
N GLY A 136 -2.08 -0.14 -6.14
CA GLY A 136 -2.08 0.38 -4.75
C GLY A 136 -1.92 -0.70 -3.69
N TRP A 137 -2.82 -1.69 -3.69
CA TRP A 137 -2.85 -2.78 -2.70
C TRP A 137 -1.56 -3.59 -2.63
N THR A 138 -0.85 -3.81 -3.75
CA THR A 138 0.34 -4.66 -3.74
C THR A 138 1.51 -4.09 -2.94
N LEU A 139 1.46 -2.80 -2.53
CA LEU A 139 2.48 -2.22 -1.65
C LEU A 139 2.48 -2.90 -0.28
N GLN A 140 1.32 -3.00 0.37
CA GLN A 140 1.23 -3.74 1.63
C GLN A 140 1.50 -5.23 1.43
N GLU A 141 1.13 -5.80 0.28
CA GLU A 141 1.39 -7.21 -0.06
C GLU A 141 2.88 -7.49 -0.30
N LEU A 142 3.67 -6.46 -0.66
CA LEU A 142 5.13 -6.51 -0.73
C LEU A 142 5.77 -6.40 0.66
N LEU A 143 5.28 -5.45 1.47
CA LEU A 143 5.91 -5.03 2.72
C LEU A 143 5.56 -5.95 3.89
N ALA A 144 4.30 -6.37 4.02
CA ALA A 144 3.81 -7.11 5.17
C ALA A 144 4.39 -8.54 5.28
N PRO A 145 4.45 -9.36 4.21
CA PRO A 145 4.91 -10.74 4.34
C PRO A 145 6.40 -10.82 4.61
N ARG A 146 6.79 -11.70 5.54
CA ARG A 146 8.20 -12.02 5.81
C ARG A 146 8.84 -12.76 4.63
N HIS A 147 8.10 -13.69 4.04
CA HIS A 147 8.56 -14.49 2.90
C HIS A 147 7.66 -14.22 1.69
N LEU A 148 8.27 -13.79 0.58
CA LEU A 148 7.58 -13.54 -0.67
C LEU A 148 8.38 -14.13 -1.84
N ARG A 149 7.69 -14.85 -2.72
CA ARG A 149 8.22 -15.38 -3.98
C ARG A 149 7.44 -14.79 -5.15
N PHE A 150 8.19 -14.28 -6.13
CA PHE A 150 7.64 -13.77 -7.38
C PHE A 150 7.48 -14.92 -8.37
N TYR A 151 6.33 -14.98 -9.02
CA TYR A 151 6.00 -15.92 -10.09
C TYR A 151 5.58 -15.17 -11.35
N ASN A 152 5.99 -15.68 -12.50
CA ASN A 152 5.60 -15.13 -13.80
C ASN A 152 4.24 -15.68 -14.27
N ALA A 153 3.80 -15.30 -15.47
CA ALA A 153 2.52 -15.66 -16.05
C ALA A 153 2.28 -17.17 -16.25
N VAL A 154 3.34 -17.99 -16.20
CA VAL A 154 3.26 -19.46 -16.30
C VAL A 154 3.59 -20.15 -14.98
N TRP A 155 3.60 -19.42 -13.86
CA TRP A 155 3.90 -19.93 -12.52
C TRP A 155 5.32 -20.50 -12.35
N HIS A 156 6.28 -20.05 -13.17
CA HIS A 156 7.69 -20.27 -12.85
C HIS A 156 8.20 -19.22 -11.87
N ILE A 157 9.02 -19.66 -10.93
CA ILE A 157 9.65 -18.79 -9.95
C ILE A 157 10.62 -17.82 -10.63
N ILE A 158 10.44 -16.53 -10.36
CA ILE A 158 11.35 -15.46 -10.79
C ILE A 158 12.44 -15.24 -9.74
N GLY A 159 12.07 -15.32 -8.46
CA GLY A 159 12.97 -15.17 -7.32
C GLY A 159 12.22 -14.84 -6.03
N THR A 160 12.96 -14.64 -4.95
CA THR A 160 12.41 -14.18 -3.66
C THR A 160 12.51 -12.66 -3.53
N LYS A 161 11.75 -12.08 -2.59
CA LYS A 161 11.93 -10.67 -2.19
C LYS A 161 13.39 -10.35 -1.83
N GLY A 162 14.08 -11.29 -1.19
CA GLY A 162 15.51 -11.17 -0.89
C GLY A 162 16.39 -11.17 -2.14
N SER A 163 16.23 -12.16 -3.03
CA SER A 163 17.07 -12.27 -4.23
C SER A 163 16.84 -11.15 -5.25
N LYS A 164 15.64 -10.54 -5.26
CA LYS A 164 15.27 -9.44 -6.15
C LYS A 164 15.32 -8.07 -5.47
N CYS A 165 15.84 -7.98 -4.25
CA CYS A 165 15.76 -6.79 -3.42
C CYS A 165 16.34 -5.53 -4.08
N THR A 166 17.49 -5.64 -4.78
CA THR A 166 18.08 -4.54 -5.56
C THR A 166 17.09 -3.98 -6.59
N VAL A 167 16.55 -4.87 -7.43
CA VAL A 167 15.63 -4.50 -8.52
C VAL A 167 14.33 -3.93 -7.94
N VAL A 168 13.79 -4.53 -6.87
CA VAL A 168 12.57 -4.06 -6.22
C VAL A 168 12.77 -2.69 -5.56
N GLN A 169 13.93 -2.42 -4.94
CA GLN A 169 14.25 -1.09 -4.41
C GLN A 169 14.29 -0.05 -5.54
N GLU A 170 14.88 -0.37 -6.69
CA GLU A 170 14.94 0.56 -7.82
C GLU A 170 13.56 0.89 -8.39
N ILE A 171 12.63 -0.08 -8.41
CA ILE A 171 11.27 0.12 -8.91
C ILE A 171 10.40 0.88 -7.90
N THR A 172 10.50 0.53 -6.62
CA THR A 172 9.53 0.98 -5.59
C THR A 172 10.05 2.11 -4.72
N HIS A 173 11.34 2.40 -4.79
CA HIS A 173 12.07 3.31 -3.89
C HIS A 173 12.00 2.93 -2.41
N VAL A 174 11.47 1.75 -2.07
CA VAL A 174 11.46 1.23 -0.71
C VAL A 174 12.88 0.78 -0.33
N PRO A 175 13.45 1.26 0.79
CA PRO A 175 14.79 0.86 1.22
C PRO A 175 14.96 -0.66 1.39
N ARG A 176 16.11 -1.21 1.00
CA ARG A 176 16.48 -2.63 1.24
C ARG A 176 16.20 -3.11 2.65
N GLN A 177 16.56 -2.31 3.66
CA GLN A 177 16.37 -2.67 5.07
C GLN A 177 14.90 -2.92 5.43
N ILE A 178 13.98 -2.18 4.79
CA ILE A 178 12.54 -2.35 4.94
C ILE A 178 12.06 -3.58 4.16
N LEU A 179 12.48 -3.72 2.89
CA LEU A 179 12.10 -4.87 2.05
C LEU A 179 12.52 -6.21 2.66
N LEU A 180 13.69 -6.26 3.30
CA LEU A 180 14.23 -7.46 3.95
C LEU A 180 13.69 -7.69 5.37
N GLY A 181 12.87 -6.76 5.90
CA GLY A 181 12.33 -6.84 7.26
C GLY A 181 13.39 -6.66 8.36
N ILE A 182 14.52 -6.03 8.04
CA ILE A 182 15.59 -5.70 9.00
C ILE A 182 15.17 -4.48 9.83
N ALA A 183 14.58 -3.48 9.17
CA ALA A 183 13.99 -2.30 9.82
C ALA A 183 12.46 -2.38 9.79
N LYS A 184 11.81 -1.73 10.76
CA LYS A 184 10.35 -1.65 10.85
C LYS A 184 9.85 -0.46 10.04
N LEU A 185 8.63 -0.53 9.49
CA LEU A 185 8.07 0.56 8.67
C LEU A 185 8.08 1.92 9.37
N HIS A 186 7.78 1.97 10.66
CA HIS A 186 7.71 3.23 11.43
C HIS A 186 9.06 3.89 11.71
N THR A 187 10.19 3.26 11.36
CA THR A 187 11.50 3.93 11.44
C THR A 187 11.72 4.90 10.29
N GLU A 188 10.95 4.76 9.21
CA GLU A 188 10.94 5.71 8.09
C GLU A 188 9.83 6.75 8.32
N SER A 189 10.10 7.97 7.87
CA SER A 189 9.17 9.09 8.07
C SER A 189 7.82 8.88 7.37
N VAL A 190 6.84 9.69 7.72
CA VAL A 190 5.54 9.72 7.02
C VAL A 190 5.75 10.07 5.54
N ALA A 191 6.54 11.09 5.23
CA ALA A 191 6.88 11.47 3.86
C ALA A 191 7.49 10.31 3.06
N GLN A 192 8.46 9.60 3.63
CA GLN A 192 9.10 8.46 2.96
C GLN A 192 8.09 7.36 2.68
N ARG A 193 7.28 6.99 3.68
CA ARG A 193 6.24 5.96 3.52
C ARG A 193 5.18 6.34 2.48
N MET A 194 4.76 7.61 2.44
CA MET A 194 3.83 8.12 1.43
C MET A 194 4.45 8.05 0.02
N SER A 195 5.73 8.39 -0.12
CA SER A 195 6.42 8.38 -1.42
C SER A 195 6.42 6.99 -2.09
N TRP A 196 6.43 5.90 -1.30
CA TRP A 196 6.38 4.52 -1.84
C TRP A 196 5.06 4.19 -2.56
N ALA A 197 4.03 4.99 -2.32
CA ALA A 197 2.71 4.89 -2.94
C ALA A 197 2.46 5.93 -4.03
N ALA A 198 3.38 6.86 -4.26
CA ALA A 198 3.18 8.01 -5.14
C ALA A 198 2.87 7.63 -6.61
N GLN A 199 3.43 6.53 -7.09
CA GLN A 199 3.23 6.04 -8.47
C GLN A 199 2.20 4.92 -8.56
N ARG A 200 1.37 4.73 -7.52
CA ARG A 200 0.42 3.62 -7.45
C ARG A 200 -1.00 4.07 -7.74
N GLU A 201 -1.75 3.18 -8.38
CA GLU A 201 -3.11 3.40 -8.84
C GLU A 201 -4.07 2.35 -8.27
N THR A 202 -5.32 2.77 -8.07
CA THR A 202 -6.40 1.91 -7.59
C THR A 202 -7.63 2.02 -8.48
N LYS A 203 -8.51 1.01 -8.41
CA LYS A 203 -9.75 1.00 -9.19
C LYS A 203 -10.79 1.97 -8.62
N ARG A 204 -10.90 2.02 -7.30
CA ARG A 204 -11.72 3.00 -6.57
C ARG A 204 -10.80 4.07 -6.00
N ALA A 205 -11.23 5.33 -6.06
CA ALA A 205 -10.39 6.45 -5.64
C ALA A 205 -10.06 6.36 -4.14
N GLU A 206 -11.01 5.91 -3.32
CA GLU A 206 -10.85 5.76 -1.86
C GLU A 206 -9.80 4.71 -1.48
N ASP A 207 -9.60 3.70 -2.33
CA ASP A 207 -8.61 2.66 -2.08
C ASP A 207 -7.18 3.21 -2.07
N LEU A 208 -6.91 4.39 -2.64
CA LEU A 208 -5.60 5.06 -2.51
C LEU A 208 -5.26 5.31 -1.05
N ALA A 209 -6.25 5.63 -0.21
CA ALA A 209 -6.08 5.77 1.22
C ALA A 209 -6.11 4.40 1.91
N TYR A 210 -7.12 3.57 1.60
CA TYR A 210 -7.33 2.32 2.32
C TYR A 210 -6.21 1.30 2.13
N CYS A 211 -5.51 1.33 0.99
CA CYS A 211 -4.37 0.44 0.77
C CYS A 211 -3.13 0.78 1.63
N LEU A 212 -3.13 1.94 2.30
CA LEU A 212 -2.02 2.42 3.14
C LEU A 212 -2.23 2.19 4.64
N LEU A 213 -3.42 1.77 5.07
CA LEU A 213 -3.78 1.63 6.49
C LEU A 213 -2.75 0.82 7.28
N GLY A 214 -2.37 -0.35 6.77
CA GLY A 214 -1.39 -1.20 7.43
C GLY A 214 0.05 -0.66 7.43
N ILE A 215 0.41 0.17 6.45
CA ILE A 215 1.74 0.80 6.36
C ILE A 215 1.90 1.87 7.45
N PHE A 216 0.79 2.54 7.79
CA PHE A 216 0.73 3.55 8.84
C PHE A 216 0.23 3.02 10.19
N GLY A 217 -0.24 1.77 10.25
CA GLY A 217 -0.82 1.20 11.48
C GLY A 217 -2.14 1.86 11.88
N ILE A 218 -2.93 2.30 10.90
CA ILE A 218 -4.21 2.98 11.09
C ILE A 218 -5.36 1.99 10.91
N THR A 219 -6.45 2.23 11.63
CA THR A 219 -7.76 1.61 11.41
C THR A 219 -8.78 2.73 11.28
N MET A 220 -9.63 2.67 10.26
CA MET A 220 -10.71 3.65 10.05
C MET A 220 -11.90 2.99 9.34
N PRO A 221 -13.10 3.59 9.36
CA PRO A 221 -14.24 3.09 8.60
C PRO A 221 -14.04 3.16 7.08
N MET A 222 -14.58 2.19 6.34
CA MET A 222 -14.59 2.18 4.87
C MET A 222 -15.87 2.86 4.37
N ILE A 223 -15.77 4.03 3.75
CA ILE A 223 -16.90 4.84 3.26
C ILE A 223 -16.77 5.00 1.75
N TYR A 224 -17.13 3.96 1.00
CA TYR A 224 -17.15 4.06 -0.47
C TYR A 224 -18.23 5.04 -0.95
N GLY A 225 -17.82 5.99 -1.80
CA GLY A 225 -18.63 7.13 -2.22
C GLY A 225 -18.23 8.45 -1.56
N GLU A 226 -17.33 8.44 -0.56
CA GLU A 226 -16.77 9.67 0.02
C GLU A 226 -15.80 10.39 -0.94
N GLY A 227 -15.26 9.67 -1.92
CA GLY A 227 -14.27 10.20 -2.86
C GLY A 227 -12.83 10.05 -2.33
N GLY A 228 -11.87 9.92 -3.26
CA GLY A 228 -10.48 9.62 -2.92
C GLY A 228 -9.80 10.69 -2.06
N ARG A 229 -10.07 11.97 -2.33
CA ARG A 229 -9.52 13.11 -1.57
C ARG A 229 -9.99 13.08 -0.12
N GLU A 230 -11.28 12.87 0.11
CA GLU A 230 -11.85 12.81 1.47
C GLU A 230 -11.31 11.58 2.23
N ALA A 231 -11.27 10.41 1.59
CA ALA A 231 -10.67 9.21 2.20
C ALA A 231 -9.20 9.43 2.58
N PHE A 232 -8.42 10.10 1.73
CA PHE A 232 -7.01 10.40 1.97
C PHE A 232 -6.81 11.50 3.02
N PHE A 233 -7.69 12.50 3.07
CA PHE A 233 -7.73 13.48 4.16
C PHE A 233 -7.94 12.79 5.51
N ARG A 234 -8.93 11.90 5.62
CA ARG A 234 -9.18 11.14 6.85
C ARG A 234 -7.99 10.26 7.24
N LEU A 235 -7.30 9.65 6.26
CA LEU A 235 -6.07 8.91 6.54
C LEU A 235 -5.01 9.81 7.18
N GLN A 236 -4.75 10.99 6.59
CA GLN A 236 -3.78 11.94 7.13
C GLN A 236 -4.17 12.41 8.54
N GLU A 237 -5.46 12.68 8.78
CA GLU A 237 -5.96 13.01 10.11
C GLU A 237 -5.66 11.89 11.13
N GLN A 238 -5.90 10.62 10.78
CA GLN A 238 -5.59 9.50 11.66
C GLN A 238 -4.08 9.32 11.88
N ILE A 239 -3.25 9.58 10.87
CA ILE A 239 -1.78 9.57 11.01
C ILE A 239 -1.36 10.65 12.01
N MET A 240 -1.85 11.88 11.88
CA MET A 240 -1.51 13.00 12.79
C MET A 240 -1.96 12.76 14.23
N ARG A 241 -3.01 11.96 14.44
CA ARG A 241 -3.44 11.54 15.80
C ARG A 241 -2.49 10.55 16.46
N THR A 242 -1.67 9.83 15.67
CA THR A 242 -0.84 8.72 16.15
C THR A 242 0.67 8.97 16.04
N THR A 243 1.10 9.99 15.31
CA THR A 243 2.50 10.38 15.18
C THR A 243 2.71 11.90 15.31
N ARG A 244 3.95 12.31 15.63
CA ARG A 244 4.40 13.71 15.67
C ARG A 244 5.40 14.02 14.56
N ASP A 245 5.30 13.27 13.47
CA ASP A 245 6.20 13.39 12.34
C ASP A 245 5.73 14.50 11.41
N ASP A 246 6.37 15.68 11.55
CA ASP A 246 6.08 16.87 10.75
C ASP A 246 6.26 16.63 9.23
N SER A 247 6.93 15.55 8.81
CA SER A 247 7.08 15.21 7.39
C SER A 247 5.77 14.90 6.67
N ILE A 248 4.65 14.73 7.40
CA ILE A 248 3.32 14.69 6.77
C ILE A 248 2.98 15.97 6.00
N LEU A 249 3.62 17.10 6.35
CA LEU A 249 3.47 18.38 5.63
C LEU A 249 4.55 18.60 4.56
N ALA A 250 5.50 17.67 4.40
CA ALA A 250 6.58 17.78 3.43
C ALA A 250 6.19 17.21 2.05
N TRP A 251 5.05 17.65 1.52
CA TRP A 251 4.53 17.30 0.19
C TRP A 251 4.67 18.49 -0.78
N GLY A 252 4.51 18.24 -2.09
CA GLY A 252 4.60 19.27 -3.12
C GLY A 252 6.01 19.78 -3.41
N LEU A 253 7.04 19.07 -2.93
CA LEU A 253 8.44 19.35 -3.24
C LEU A 253 8.65 19.18 -4.76
N ASN A 254 9.31 20.14 -5.42
CA ASN A 254 9.60 20.18 -6.86
C ASN A 254 8.42 20.42 -7.83
N ASN A 255 7.23 20.77 -7.35
CA ASN A 255 6.23 21.38 -8.25
C ASN A 255 6.69 22.80 -8.62
N GLU A 256 7.24 22.98 -9.83
CA GLU A 256 7.58 24.31 -10.39
C GLU A 256 6.37 25.27 -10.36
N SER A 257 5.15 24.71 -10.43
CA SER A 257 3.87 25.39 -10.24
C SER A 257 3.68 25.99 -8.84
N SER A 258 4.31 25.43 -7.80
CA SER A 258 4.28 25.96 -6.44
C SER A 258 5.16 27.21 -6.29
N MET A 259 6.26 27.31 -7.04
CA MET A 259 7.14 28.49 -7.03
C MET A 259 6.63 29.62 -7.93
N SER A 260 6.02 29.31 -9.08
CA SER A 260 5.31 30.33 -9.87
C SER A 260 4.12 30.91 -9.10
N ASN A 261 3.51 30.10 -8.22
CA ASN A 261 2.47 30.52 -7.29
C ASN A 261 2.96 31.28 -6.05
N PHE A 262 4.27 31.50 -5.90
CA PHE A 262 4.79 32.41 -4.87
C PHE A 262 5.11 33.78 -5.48
N GLN A 263 5.54 33.82 -6.74
CA GLN A 263 6.03 35.04 -7.38
C GLN A 263 4.93 35.95 -7.96
N LEU A 264 3.75 35.41 -8.24
CA LEU A 264 2.56 36.15 -8.70
C LEU A 264 1.73 36.82 -7.58
N PHE A 265 2.14 36.68 -6.31
CA PHE A 265 1.24 36.84 -5.14
C PHE A 265 1.62 38.01 -4.22
N ILE A 266 2.50 38.90 -4.69
CA ILE A 266 2.93 40.09 -3.95
C ILE A 266 1.99 41.30 -4.20
N GLY A 267 0.73 41.04 -4.55
CA GLY A 267 -0.27 42.08 -4.79
C GLY A 267 -1.69 41.53 -4.68
N GLU A 268 -2.43 42.03 -3.69
CA GLU A 268 -3.82 41.73 -3.31
C GLU A 268 -4.06 40.48 -2.45
N ASP A 269 -4.87 40.69 -1.39
CA ASP A 269 -5.42 39.73 -0.40
C ASP A 269 -6.18 38.57 -1.07
N THR A 270 -5.44 37.73 -1.79
CA THR A 270 -5.95 36.51 -2.38
C THR A 270 -5.69 35.37 -1.39
N PHE A 271 -6.74 34.99 -0.64
CA PHE A 271 -6.74 33.76 0.14
C PHE A 271 -6.39 32.60 -0.80
N ILE A 272 -5.23 31.97 -0.60
CA ILE A 272 -4.90 30.73 -1.28
C ILE A 272 -5.88 29.68 -0.76
N HIS A 273 -6.84 29.25 -1.58
CA HIS A 273 -7.55 27.99 -1.39
C HIS A 273 -6.58 26.83 -1.69
N GLY A 274 -5.57 26.69 -0.84
CA GLY A 274 -4.66 25.57 -0.81
C GLY A 274 -5.12 24.65 0.31
N ASP A 275 -5.39 23.40 -0.03
CA ASP A 275 -5.61 22.41 1.02
C ASP A 275 -4.34 22.29 1.85
N ILE A 276 -4.50 22.30 3.17
CA ILE A 276 -3.39 22.25 4.11
C ILE A 276 -2.66 20.89 4.05
N LEU A 277 -3.38 19.85 3.62
CA LEU A 277 -2.88 18.49 3.49
C LEU A 277 -2.83 18.08 2.01
N ALA A 278 -2.00 17.08 1.72
CA ALA A 278 -1.89 16.53 0.39
C ALA A 278 -3.24 15.95 -0.10
N ALA A 279 -3.48 16.02 -1.40
CA ALA A 279 -4.67 15.46 -2.03
C ALA A 279 -4.52 13.97 -2.31
N SER A 280 -3.29 13.48 -2.51
CA SER A 280 -3.01 12.06 -2.68
C SER A 280 -1.54 11.70 -2.40
N PRO A 281 -1.17 10.40 -2.37
CA PRO A 281 0.23 10.00 -2.22
C PRO A 281 1.17 10.55 -3.31
N SER A 282 0.66 10.90 -4.50
CA SER A 282 1.50 11.45 -5.57
C SER A 282 2.16 12.78 -5.20
N ASP A 283 1.54 13.53 -4.27
CA ASP A 283 2.09 14.80 -3.79
C ASP A 283 3.37 14.59 -2.96
N PHE A 284 3.67 13.35 -2.57
CA PHE A 284 4.90 12.97 -1.87
C PHE A 284 5.93 12.28 -2.79
N ALA A 285 5.77 12.33 -4.12
CA ALA A 285 6.66 11.65 -5.07
C ALA A 285 8.14 11.99 -4.85
N ASP A 286 8.44 13.25 -4.55
CA ASP A 286 9.81 13.76 -4.33
C ASP A 286 10.21 13.80 -2.84
N SER A 287 9.39 13.25 -1.95
CA SER A 287 9.61 13.30 -0.50
C SER A 287 10.35 12.08 0.05
N GLY A 288 10.82 11.17 -0.83
CA GLY A 288 11.48 9.92 -0.44
C GLY A 288 12.82 10.06 0.29
N GLN A 289 13.42 11.26 0.31
CA GLN A 289 14.63 11.58 1.09
C GLN A 289 14.34 12.38 2.36
N ILE A 290 13.09 12.70 2.66
CA ILE A 290 12.74 13.53 3.81
C ILE A 290 12.66 12.67 5.07
N VAL A 291 13.64 12.81 5.95
CA VAL A 291 13.67 12.12 7.25
C VAL A 291 13.08 12.99 8.34
N ALA A 292 12.39 12.38 9.31
CA ALA A 292 11.95 13.04 10.53
C ALA A 292 13.17 13.35 11.42
N ARG A 293 13.14 14.47 12.14
CA ARG A 293 14.19 14.89 13.08
C ARG A 293 13.60 14.95 14.50
N GLU A 294 14.31 14.39 15.47
CA GLU A 294 13.86 14.47 16.87
C GLU A 294 13.94 15.92 17.37
N GLN A 295 12.82 16.43 17.90
CA GLN A 295 12.80 17.71 18.60
C GLN A 295 13.34 17.52 20.02
N THR A 296 14.50 18.13 20.32
CA THR A 296 15.17 17.96 21.61
C THR A 296 14.52 18.71 22.78
N THR A 297 13.61 19.68 22.55
CA THR A 297 13.11 20.55 23.64
C THR A 297 11.73 21.19 23.35
N ASN A 298 10.61 20.51 23.66
CA ASN A 298 9.46 21.03 24.45
C ASN A 298 8.20 20.12 24.40
N PRO A 299 7.35 20.11 25.45
CA PRO A 299 6.14 19.31 25.52
C PRO A 299 4.90 20.08 25.00
N LEU A 300 4.04 19.35 24.28
CA LEU A 300 2.67 19.65 23.79
C LEU A 300 2.56 19.94 22.28
N HIS A 301 2.15 18.89 21.54
CA HIS A 301 1.51 18.90 20.21
C HIS A 301 2.11 19.84 19.14
N SER A 302 3.15 19.42 18.42
CA SER A 302 3.71 20.19 17.29
C SER A 302 2.72 20.37 16.14
N LEU A 303 1.76 19.44 15.99
CA LEU A 303 0.80 19.40 14.90
C LEU A 303 -0.52 18.73 15.34
N ASP A 304 -1.67 19.37 15.13
CA ASP A 304 -3.01 18.80 15.43
C ASP A 304 -4.08 19.32 14.47
N ILE A 305 -5.10 18.50 14.17
CA ILE A 305 -6.30 18.89 13.42
C ILE A 305 -7.48 18.89 14.38
N TYR A 306 -8.05 20.07 14.59
CA TYR A 306 -9.22 20.24 15.44
C TYR A 306 -10.21 21.21 14.79
N GLY A 307 -11.45 20.75 14.61
CA GLY A 307 -12.53 21.57 14.06
C GLY A 307 -12.29 22.08 12.63
N GLY A 308 -11.57 21.31 11.80
CA GLY A 308 -11.23 21.70 10.43
C GLY A 308 -10.04 22.65 10.31
N THR A 309 -9.38 22.99 11.43
CA THR A 309 -8.17 23.83 11.44
C THR A 309 -6.95 22.98 11.77
N LEU A 310 -5.86 23.19 11.02
CA LEU A 310 -4.53 22.74 11.41
C LEU A 310 -3.93 23.71 12.43
N ARG A 311 -3.49 23.20 13.57
CA ARG A 311 -2.70 23.93 14.56
C ARG A 311 -1.28 23.38 14.54
N ALA A 312 -0.31 24.26 14.36
CA ALA A 312 1.10 23.90 14.34
C ALA A 312 1.92 24.84 15.24
N TYR A 313 2.91 24.29 15.93
CA TYR A 313 3.90 25.05 16.69
C TYR A 313 5.26 24.84 16.05
N LEU A 314 5.71 25.82 15.27
CA LEU A 314 6.92 25.72 14.47
C LEU A 314 7.95 26.77 14.91
N PRO A 315 9.24 26.41 15.02
CA PRO A 315 10.31 27.40 15.08
C PRO A 315 10.27 28.29 13.84
N LEU A 316 10.39 29.61 14.05
CA LEU A 316 10.44 30.57 12.95
C LEU A 316 11.89 30.90 12.62
N VAL A 317 12.21 30.96 11.34
CA VAL A 317 13.51 31.44 10.84
C VAL A 317 13.28 32.52 9.80
N THR A 318 13.95 33.65 9.99
CA THR A 318 14.00 34.71 8.99
C THR A 318 15.22 34.47 8.11
N ILE A 319 14.99 34.35 6.80
CA ILE A 319 16.07 34.17 5.81
C ILE A 319 16.54 35.54 5.28
N ASP A 320 17.68 35.56 4.58
CA ASP A 320 18.33 36.79 4.11
C ASP A 320 17.44 37.67 3.20
N SER A 321 16.41 37.10 2.57
CA SER A 321 15.38 37.84 1.80
C SER A 321 14.42 38.65 2.67
N GLY A 322 14.45 38.48 3.99
CA GLY A 322 13.51 39.07 4.95
C GLY A 322 12.24 38.25 5.19
N GLU A 323 12.05 37.15 4.46
CA GLU A 323 10.91 36.24 4.64
C GLU A 323 11.05 35.43 5.93
N THR A 324 9.94 35.25 6.64
CA THR A 324 9.89 34.41 7.85
C THR A 324 9.22 33.08 7.53
N LEU A 325 9.94 31.99 7.74
CA LEU A 325 9.51 30.63 7.44
C LEU A 325 9.30 29.83 8.73
N GLY A 326 8.25 29.00 8.77
CA GLY A 326 8.06 27.99 9.81
C GLY A 326 8.84 26.72 9.48
N LEU A 327 9.70 26.27 10.37
CA LEU A 327 10.51 25.08 10.17
C LEU A 327 9.78 23.82 10.65
N LEU A 328 9.55 22.89 9.71
CA LEU A 328 9.17 21.52 10.04
C LEU A 328 10.36 20.77 10.64
N SER A 329 10.12 19.89 11.61
CA SER A 329 11.14 19.01 12.18
C SER A 329 11.40 17.78 11.30
N CYS A 330 11.67 18.04 10.03
CA CYS A 330 12.06 17.05 9.04
C CYS A 330 12.93 17.72 7.97
N GLY A 331 13.60 16.93 7.13
CA GLY A 331 14.32 17.46 5.98
C GLY A 331 15.09 16.38 5.23
N PRO A 332 15.81 16.75 4.15
CA PRO A 332 16.61 15.79 3.40
C PRO A 332 17.59 15.04 4.30
N LYS A 333 17.76 13.74 4.01
CA LYS A 333 18.78 12.89 4.62
C LYS A 333 20.16 13.47 4.26
N SER A 334 20.91 13.88 5.29
CA SER A 334 22.25 14.46 5.20
C SER A 334 23.31 13.47 4.77
#